data_AF-A0A6I5ETE2-F1
#
_entry.id   AF-A0A6I5ETE2-F1
#
_cell.length_a   1.000
_cell.length_b   1.000
_cell.length_c   1.000
_cell.angle_alpha   90.00
_cell.angle_beta   90.00
_cell.angle_gamma   90.00
#
_symmetry.space_group_name_H-M   'P 1'
#
loop_
_entity.id
_entity.type
_entity.pdbx_description
1 polymer ?
#
loop_
_entity_poly.entity_id
_entity_poly.type
_entity_poly.pdbx_seq_one_letter_code
_entity_poly.pdbx_strand_id
1 'polypeptide(L)'
;MSEFTVGDDHFLLDGRPVRLLSGALHYFRVHEEQWGHRLAMLAAMGLNCVETYVPWNLHEEREGAYRDVGALGRFLDAVREAGLWAIVRPGPYICAEWENGGLPVWVTGRFGRRVRTRDAGYRAAVERWFRELLPQVVEREIGRGGPVILVQAENEYGSYGSDAVYLEWLAGLLRECGVSVPLFTSDGPEDHMLTGGSVPGLPATANFGSGAREAFDVLRRHQPRGPLMCMEFWCGWFDHWGAEPVVRDPAEAAEALREVLECGASVNIYMAHGGTNFAGWAGANRGGPVQDGEFQPTVTSYDYDAPVDEYGRATEKFHLFRKVLEAYAEGPLPPLPPEPKGLAGPPVRVGLDGWAGLDDVLEALGDPEGPDGAAEPSGPEGLEGLEGPESGVAPTFEELGVGRGLVRYRVAVPGPRIPYPLTAAGLRDRAVVYVDGVRAGVLSEESPTLPEPVAGPAEVELWVESLGRVNYGPRLGEPKGITGGVLHERQYLHGVRARGLRLEAFEEAGTVAGVPFGPVPEGAGATGLFRGTFTAGAGPVDHAGLRLPGWTRGFVWVNGFCLGRYWSVGPQETLYVPGPVLHEGPNELWVLELEGAGEAWVELGPGAPVRSGTPQL
;
A
#
# COMPACT_ATOMS: atom_id res chain seq x y z
N MET A 1 -22.24 -29.31 -10.65
CA MET A 1 -21.42 -28.12 -10.37
C MET A 1 -21.90 -27.59 -9.04
N SER A 2 -20.99 -27.24 -8.13
CA SER A 2 -21.42 -26.71 -6.83
C SER A 2 -21.99 -25.31 -6.98
N GLU A 3 -22.95 -24.98 -6.14
CA GLU A 3 -23.69 -23.72 -6.19
C GLU A 3 -23.61 -23.02 -4.83
N PHE A 4 -23.24 -21.74 -4.84
CA PHE A 4 -23.24 -20.89 -3.65
C PHE A 4 -24.31 -19.81 -3.80
N THR A 5 -25.21 -19.70 -2.82
CA THR A 5 -26.33 -18.76 -2.83
C THR A 5 -26.54 -18.09 -1.48
N VAL A 6 -27.32 -17.01 -1.49
CA VAL A 6 -27.72 -16.26 -0.29
C VAL A 6 -29.16 -16.63 0.01
N GLY A 7 -29.38 -17.35 1.11
CA GLY A 7 -30.71 -17.72 1.60
C GLY A 7 -31.35 -16.65 2.48
N ASP A 8 -32.55 -16.93 2.98
CA ASP A 8 -33.31 -16.00 3.83
C ASP A 8 -32.66 -15.76 5.21
N ASP A 9 -31.85 -16.70 5.71
CA ASP A 9 -31.20 -16.62 7.04
C ASP A 9 -29.70 -16.97 7.01
N HIS A 10 -29.25 -17.71 6.00
CA HIS A 10 -27.90 -18.27 5.91
C HIS A 10 -27.34 -18.16 4.50
N PHE A 11 -26.01 -18.16 4.38
CA PHE A 11 -25.38 -18.57 3.13
C PHE A 11 -25.61 -20.06 2.90
N LEU A 12 -25.74 -20.45 1.64
CA LEU A 12 -26.01 -21.84 1.26
C LEU A 12 -24.95 -22.34 0.29
N LEU A 13 -24.38 -23.51 0.57
CA LEU A 13 -23.57 -24.28 -0.35
C LEU A 13 -24.32 -25.55 -0.73
N ASP A 14 -24.64 -25.72 -2.01
CA ASP A 14 -25.43 -26.85 -2.52
C ASP A 14 -26.75 -27.03 -1.74
N GLY A 15 -27.42 -25.92 -1.43
CA GLY A 15 -28.67 -25.86 -0.67
C GLY A 15 -28.55 -26.10 0.84
N ARG A 16 -27.33 -26.29 1.37
CA ARG A 16 -27.10 -26.50 2.81
C ARG A 16 -26.54 -25.24 3.47
N PRO A 17 -27.04 -24.86 4.67
CA PRO A 17 -26.48 -23.74 5.43
C PRO A 17 -24.98 -23.88 5.65
N VAL A 18 -24.24 -22.81 5.36
CA VAL A 18 -22.80 -22.70 5.62
C VAL A 18 -22.52 -21.37 6.30
N ARG A 19 -21.57 -21.39 7.24
CA ARG A 19 -21.02 -20.20 7.86
C ARG A 19 -19.66 -19.91 7.27
N LEU A 20 -19.46 -18.69 6.79
CA LEU A 20 -18.16 -18.27 6.26
C LEU A 20 -17.29 -17.82 7.43
N LEU A 21 -16.20 -18.55 7.65
CA LEU A 21 -15.14 -18.22 8.58
C LEU A 21 -13.94 -17.83 7.71
N SER A 22 -13.90 -16.56 7.35
CA SER A 22 -12.93 -15.98 6.43
C SER A 22 -11.82 -15.24 7.16
N GLY A 23 -10.67 -15.12 6.51
CA GLY A 23 -9.58 -14.24 6.93
C GLY A 23 -9.03 -13.48 5.74
N ALA A 24 -8.82 -12.18 5.90
CA ALA A 24 -8.22 -11.35 4.87
C ALA A 24 -6.72 -11.66 4.75
N LEU A 25 -6.29 -11.94 3.52
CA LEU A 25 -4.91 -12.19 3.11
C LEU A 25 -4.69 -11.56 1.73
N HIS A 26 -3.89 -10.52 1.66
CA HIS A 26 -3.65 -9.80 0.42
C HIS A 26 -2.47 -10.41 -0.34
N TYR A 27 -2.73 -10.98 -1.53
CA TYR A 27 -1.69 -11.62 -2.35
C TYR A 27 -0.54 -10.67 -2.71
N PHE A 28 -0.83 -9.37 -2.83
CA PHE A 28 0.12 -8.31 -3.17
C PHE A 28 0.97 -7.82 -1.98
N ARG A 29 0.73 -8.33 -0.77
CA ARG A 29 1.53 -8.05 0.45
C ARG A 29 2.41 -9.22 0.90
N VAL A 30 2.38 -10.33 0.16
CA VAL A 30 3.11 -11.56 0.47
C VAL A 30 3.78 -12.05 -0.80
N HIS A 31 5.06 -12.42 -0.72
CA HIS A 31 5.77 -13.00 -1.85
C HIS A 31 5.07 -14.29 -2.32
N GLU A 32 4.92 -14.48 -3.63
CA GLU A 32 4.11 -15.57 -4.22
C GLU A 32 4.48 -16.97 -3.70
N GLU A 33 5.77 -17.27 -3.59
CA GLU A 33 6.26 -18.55 -3.06
C GLU A 33 5.89 -18.82 -1.59
N GLN A 34 5.40 -17.82 -0.85
CA GLN A 34 5.00 -17.95 0.55
C GLN A 34 3.48 -18.04 0.74
N TRP A 35 2.67 -17.86 -0.31
CA TRP A 35 1.20 -17.92 -0.22
C TRP A 35 0.72 -19.25 0.37
N GLY A 36 1.30 -20.37 -0.06
CA GLY A 36 0.91 -21.70 0.43
C GLY A 36 1.08 -21.85 1.95
N HIS A 37 2.15 -21.26 2.51
CA HIS A 37 2.36 -21.25 3.97
C HIS A 37 1.29 -20.41 4.68
N ARG A 38 1.03 -19.19 4.19
CA ARG A 38 0.04 -18.30 4.82
C ARG A 38 -1.37 -18.90 4.75
N LEU A 39 -1.77 -19.47 3.62
CA LEU A 39 -3.05 -20.17 3.48
C LEU A 39 -3.16 -21.37 4.43
N ALA A 40 -2.09 -22.14 4.61
CA ALA A 40 -2.05 -23.23 5.58
C ALA A 40 -2.19 -22.73 7.03
N MET A 41 -1.62 -21.57 7.38
CA MET A 41 -1.82 -20.93 8.67
C MET A 41 -3.29 -20.55 8.89
N LEU A 42 -3.94 -19.94 7.90
CA LEU A 42 -5.37 -19.57 7.97
C LEU A 42 -6.26 -20.80 8.16
N ALA A 43 -6.03 -21.86 7.38
CA ALA A 43 -6.74 -23.13 7.52
C ALA A 43 -6.50 -23.76 8.92
N ALA A 44 -5.26 -23.74 9.41
CA ALA A 44 -4.94 -24.19 10.75
C ALA A 44 -5.63 -23.33 11.82
N MET A 45 -5.82 -22.03 11.63
CA MET A 45 -6.57 -21.21 12.58
C MET A 45 -8.05 -21.65 12.72
N GLY A 46 -8.58 -22.36 11.72
CA GLY A 46 -9.98 -22.83 11.68
C GLY A 46 -10.84 -22.06 10.69
N LEU A 47 -10.21 -21.33 9.77
CA LEU A 47 -10.89 -20.67 8.67
C LEU A 47 -11.18 -21.66 7.54
N ASN A 48 -12.32 -21.46 6.88
CA ASN A 48 -12.73 -22.22 5.70
C ASN A 48 -12.73 -21.37 4.42
N CYS A 49 -12.45 -20.08 4.57
CA CYS A 49 -12.50 -19.10 3.50
C CYS A 49 -11.34 -18.11 3.65
N VAL A 50 -10.90 -17.52 2.55
CA VAL A 50 -9.95 -16.42 2.49
C VAL A 50 -10.55 -15.30 1.67
N GLU A 51 -10.23 -14.06 2.03
CA GLU A 51 -10.66 -12.87 1.31
C GLU A 51 -9.43 -12.10 0.80
N THR A 52 -9.52 -11.55 -0.41
CA THR A 52 -8.52 -10.60 -0.93
C THR A 52 -9.14 -9.47 -1.73
N TYR A 53 -8.58 -8.27 -1.54
CA TYR A 53 -8.69 -7.14 -2.46
C TYR A 53 -7.88 -7.33 -3.74
N VAL A 54 -8.10 -6.42 -4.71
CA VAL A 54 -7.32 -6.30 -5.95
C VAL A 54 -6.88 -4.84 -6.16
N PRO A 55 -5.57 -4.51 -6.08
CA PRO A 55 -5.07 -3.16 -6.28
C PRO A 55 -4.93 -2.83 -7.77
N TRP A 56 -5.86 -2.03 -8.30
CA TRP A 56 -5.82 -1.61 -9.71
C TRP A 56 -4.50 -0.91 -10.07
N ASN A 57 -4.02 -0.02 -9.21
CA ASN A 57 -2.77 0.71 -9.42
C ASN A 57 -1.53 -0.18 -9.59
N LEU A 58 -1.43 -1.32 -8.89
CA LEU A 58 -0.33 -2.27 -9.05
C LEU A 58 -0.34 -2.90 -10.45
N HIS A 59 -1.53 -3.08 -11.01
CA HIS A 59 -1.74 -3.81 -12.25
C HIS A 59 -1.88 -2.91 -13.48
N GLU A 60 -2.11 -1.60 -13.33
CA GLU A 60 -2.21 -0.63 -14.42
C GLU A 60 -1.64 0.74 -13.99
N GLU A 61 -0.35 0.78 -13.66
CA GLU A 61 0.36 2.00 -13.23
C GLU A 61 0.26 3.13 -14.25
N ARG A 62 0.25 2.78 -15.54
CA ARG A 62 0.02 3.68 -16.68
C ARG A 62 -1.19 3.17 -17.47
N GLU A 63 -2.03 4.07 -17.94
CA GLU A 63 -3.25 3.73 -18.68
C GLU A 63 -2.93 2.81 -19.87
N GLY A 64 -3.57 1.64 -19.91
CA GLY A 64 -3.41 0.61 -20.93
C GLY A 64 -2.17 -0.29 -20.78
N ALA A 65 -1.29 -0.03 -19.81
CA ALA A 65 -0.09 -0.83 -19.55
C ALA A 65 -0.33 -1.79 -18.38
N TYR A 66 -0.89 -2.96 -18.67
CA TYR A 66 -1.19 -3.95 -17.65
C TYR A 66 0.03 -4.78 -17.22
N ARG A 67 0.20 -4.97 -15.91
CA ARG A 67 1.28 -5.77 -15.31
C ARG A 67 0.72 -6.86 -14.39
N ASP A 68 1.04 -8.10 -14.74
CA ASP A 68 0.75 -9.32 -13.97
C ASP A 68 -0.65 -9.39 -13.32
N VAL A 69 -1.69 -9.05 -14.08
CA VAL A 69 -3.09 -9.23 -13.66
C VAL A 69 -3.37 -10.70 -13.29
N GLY A 70 -2.66 -11.63 -13.93
CA GLY A 70 -2.71 -13.07 -13.66
C GLY A 70 -2.26 -13.49 -12.26
N ALA A 71 -1.59 -12.63 -11.49
CA ALA A 71 -1.23 -12.90 -10.09
C ALA A 71 -2.45 -13.27 -9.24
N LEU A 72 -3.58 -12.56 -9.42
CA LEU A 72 -4.83 -12.90 -8.74
C LEU A 72 -5.29 -14.32 -9.07
N GLY A 73 -5.21 -14.71 -10.35
CA GLY A 73 -5.57 -16.05 -10.78
C GLY A 73 -4.71 -17.12 -10.10
N ARG A 74 -3.38 -16.93 -10.09
CA ARG A 74 -2.45 -17.86 -9.43
C ARG A 74 -2.70 -17.94 -7.93
N PHE A 75 -2.96 -16.82 -7.27
CA PHE A 75 -3.34 -16.81 -5.85
C PHE A 75 -4.62 -17.60 -5.61
N LEU A 76 -5.67 -17.36 -6.38
CA LEU A 76 -6.94 -18.10 -6.27
C LEU A 76 -6.75 -19.60 -6.56
N ASP A 77 -5.85 -19.99 -7.47
CA ASP A 77 -5.51 -21.40 -7.66
C ASP A 77 -4.84 -21.99 -6.41
N ALA A 78 -3.93 -21.26 -5.76
CA ALA A 78 -3.34 -21.66 -4.49
C ALA A 78 -4.37 -21.76 -3.35
N VAL A 79 -5.37 -20.87 -3.31
CA VAL A 79 -6.50 -20.94 -2.37
C VAL A 79 -7.27 -22.26 -2.54
N ARG A 80 -7.57 -22.64 -3.79
CA ARG A 80 -8.24 -23.92 -4.09
C ARG A 80 -7.40 -25.10 -3.65
N GLU A 81 -6.09 -25.08 -3.91
CA GLU A 81 -5.16 -26.14 -3.51
C GLU A 81 -5.07 -26.28 -1.98
N ALA A 82 -5.19 -25.18 -1.25
CA ALA A 82 -5.29 -25.17 0.21
C ALA A 82 -6.65 -25.68 0.74
N GLY A 83 -7.63 -25.95 -0.14
CA GLY A 83 -8.95 -26.43 0.24
C GLY A 83 -9.86 -25.36 0.86
N LEU A 84 -9.58 -24.08 0.59
CA LEU A 84 -10.34 -22.94 1.10
C LEU A 84 -11.25 -22.37 0.00
N TRP A 85 -12.35 -21.72 0.40
CA TRP A 85 -13.13 -20.85 -0.49
C TRP A 85 -12.53 -19.45 -0.58
N ALA A 86 -12.88 -18.69 -1.61
CA ALA A 86 -12.42 -17.32 -1.82
C ALA A 86 -13.57 -16.30 -1.87
N ILE A 87 -13.37 -15.16 -1.22
CA ILE A 87 -14.13 -13.92 -1.43
C ILE A 87 -13.21 -12.95 -2.15
N VAL A 88 -13.66 -12.36 -3.25
CA VAL A 88 -12.87 -11.38 -3.99
C VAL A 88 -13.51 -10.00 -3.89
N ARG A 89 -12.72 -9.00 -3.51
CA ARG A 89 -13.14 -7.59 -3.44
C ARG A 89 -12.40 -6.81 -4.54
N PRO A 90 -12.90 -6.80 -5.78
CA PRO A 90 -12.16 -6.31 -6.95
C PRO A 90 -12.02 -4.78 -7.02
N GLY A 91 -12.61 -4.04 -6.09
CA GLY A 91 -12.59 -2.57 -6.09
C GLY A 91 -13.69 -1.97 -6.97
N PRO A 92 -13.41 -0.93 -7.77
CA PRO A 92 -12.08 -0.49 -8.24
C PRO A 92 -11.25 0.29 -7.20
N TYR A 93 -11.90 0.81 -6.16
CA TYR A 93 -11.26 1.39 -4.98
C TYR A 93 -11.34 0.37 -3.83
N ILE A 94 -10.23 0.20 -3.11
CA ILE A 94 -10.09 -0.82 -2.05
C ILE A 94 -9.74 -0.25 -0.67
N CYS A 95 -9.42 1.04 -0.56
CA CYS A 95 -8.85 1.62 0.67
C CYS A 95 -7.58 0.86 1.12
N ALA A 96 -7.73 -0.06 2.08
CA ALA A 96 -6.77 -1.08 2.51
C ALA A 96 -5.41 -0.54 2.97
N GLU A 97 -5.34 0.74 3.37
CA GLU A 97 -4.09 1.44 3.68
C GLU A 97 -3.04 1.32 2.56
N TRP A 98 -3.52 1.21 1.33
CA TRP A 98 -2.71 1.02 0.13
C TRP A 98 -2.67 2.32 -0.66
N GLU A 99 -1.57 2.57 -1.37
CA GLU A 99 -1.35 3.76 -2.18
C GLU A 99 -2.62 4.15 -2.95
N ASN A 100 -3.11 5.38 -2.71
CA ASN A 100 -4.26 5.96 -3.40
C ASN A 100 -5.53 5.09 -3.36
N GLY A 101 -5.69 4.25 -2.32
CA GLY A 101 -6.82 3.32 -2.18
C GLY A 101 -6.91 2.29 -3.31
N GLY A 102 -5.77 1.94 -3.93
CA GLY A 102 -5.69 1.03 -5.07
C GLY A 102 -6.00 1.67 -6.42
N LEU A 103 -6.35 2.96 -6.49
CA LEU A 103 -6.64 3.63 -7.76
C LEU A 103 -5.35 4.11 -8.44
N PRO A 104 -5.17 3.90 -9.76
CA PRO A 104 -4.02 4.44 -10.47
C PRO A 104 -3.95 5.97 -10.38
N VAL A 105 -2.74 6.51 -10.30
CA VAL A 105 -2.51 7.96 -10.17
C VAL A 105 -3.08 8.74 -11.36
N TRP A 106 -3.01 8.18 -12.57
CA TRP A 106 -3.59 8.78 -13.77
C TRP A 106 -5.13 8.88 -13.70
N VAL A 107 -5.79 7.98 -12.97
CA VAL A 107 -7.26 8.03 -12.76
C VAL A 107 -7.60 9.20 -11.84
N THR A 108 -6.96 9.28 -10.66
CA THR A 108 -7.23 10.36 -9.72
C THR A 108 -6.77 11.71 -10.23
N GLY A 109 -5.63 11.78 -10.93
CA GLY A 109 -5.14 13.02 -11.55
C GLY A 109 -6.08 13.55 -12.64
N ARG A 110 -6.63 12.67 -13.48
CA ARG A 110 -7.56 13.07 -14.57
C ARG A 110 -8.95 13.42 -14.08
N PHE A 111 -9.51 12.62 -13.18
CA PHE A 111 -10.92 12.74 -12.79
C PHE A 111 -11.11 13.54 -11.49
N GLY A 112 -10.10 13.61 -10.62
CA GLY A 112 -10.14 14.31 -9.33
C GLY A 112 -11.33 13.86 -8.49
N ARG A 113 -12.09 14.82 -7.92
CA ARG A 113 -13.31 14.58 -7.13
C ARG A 113 -14.44 13.82 -7.84
N ARG A 114 -14.30 13.51 -9.13
CA ARG A 114 -15.27 12.73 -9.92
C ARG A 114 -15.01 11.22 -9.84
N VAL A 115 -13.85 10.82 -9.33
CA VAL A 115 -13.57 9.43 -8.97
C VAL A 115 -14.62 8.91 -7.99
N ARG A 116 -15.01 7.63 -8.11
CA ARG A 116 -16.06 6.98 -7.31
C ARG A 116 -17.44 7.67 -7.45
N THR A 117 -17.76 8.14 -8.65
CA THR A 117 -19.07 8.73 -8.97
C THR A 117 -19.58 8.27 -10.34
N ARG A 118 -20.79 8.68 -10.71
CA ARG A 118 -21.39 8.45 -12.04
C ARG A 118 -20.70 9.15 -13.22
N ASP A 119 -19.57 9.82 -13.02
CA ASP A 119 -18.82 10.45 -14.13
C ASP A 119 -18.54 9.43 -15.24
N ALA A 120 -18.85 9.79 -16.48
CA ALA A 120 -18.76 8.88 -17.61
C ALA A 120 -17.31 8.50 -17.95
N GLY A 121 -16.36 9.41 -17.74
CA GLY A 121 -14.95 9.16 -17.99
C GLY A 121 -14.36 8.20 -16.95
N TYR A 122 -14.67 8.41 -15.67
CA TYR A 122 -14.27 7.48 -14.61
C TYR A 122 -14.86 6.08 -14.83
N ARG A 123 -16.17 6.00 -15.11
CA ARG A 123 -16.83 4.72 -15.40
C ARG A 123 -16.23 3.99 -16.60
N ALA A 124 -15.88 4.70 -17.66
CA ALA A 124 -15.20 4.11 -18.81
C ALA A 124 -13.81 3.56 -18.46
N ALA A 125 -13.08 4.20 -17.55
CA ALA A 125 -11.79 3.69 -17.07
C ALA A 125 -11.98 2.41 -16.24
N VAL A 126 -12.94 2.40 -15.31
CA VAL A 126 -13.29 1.23 -14.49
C VAL A 126 -13.75 0.06 -15.37
N GLU A 127 -14.58 0.33 -16.38
CA GLU A 127 -15.04 -0.69 -17.32
C GLU A 127 -13.88 -1.39 -18.04
N ARG A 128 -12.90 -0.64 -18.54
CA ARG A 128 -11.72 -1.23 -19.19
C ARG A 128 -10.93 -2.10 -18.23
N TRP A 129 -10.68 -1.59 -17.02
CA TRP A 129 -9.97 -2.34 -15.99
C TRP A 129 -10.70 -3.65 -15.64
N PHE A 130 -12.00 -3.60 -15.41
CA PHE A 130 -12.78 -4.79 -15.04
C PHE A 130 -12.87 -5.81 -16.17
N ARG A 131 -12.82 -5.38 -17.44
CA ARG A 131 -12.75 -6.31 -18.58
C ARG A 131 -11.41 -7.05 -18.66
N GLU A 132 -10.34 -6.47 -18.14
CA GLU A 132 -9.03 -7.14 -18.01
C GLU A 132 -8.96 -8.02 -16.76
N LEU A 133 -9.45 -7.52 -15.62
CA LEU A 133 -9.36 -8.18 -14.32
C LEU A 133 -10.30 -9.38 -14.17
N LEU A 134 -11.59 -9.20 -14.46
CA LEU A 134 -12.63 -10.16 -14.05
C LEU A 134 -12.52 -11.55 -14.68
N PRO A 135 -11.90 -11.78 -15.86
CA PRO A 135 -11.57 -13.13 -16.31
C PRO A 135 -10.83 -13.96 -15.25
N GLN A 136 -9.92 -13.35 -14.47
CA GLN A 136 -9.18 -14.05 -13.42
C GLN A 136 -10.08 -14.58 -12.29
N VAL A 137 -11.20 -13.88 -12.03
CA VAL A 137 -12.20 -14.22 -11.02
C VAL A 137 -13.23 -15.19 -11.59
N VAL A 138 -13.79 -14.87 -12.76
CA VAL A 138 -14.90 -15.63 -13.38
C VAL A 138 -14.47 -17.06 -13.70
N GLU A 139 -13.26 -17.29 -14.19
CA GLU A 139 -12.76 -18.64 -14.47
C GLU A 139 -12.64 -19.51 -13.21
N ARG A 140 -12.60 -18.88 -12.03
CA ARG A 140 -12.36 -19.50 -10.72
C ARG A 140 -13.56 -19.45 -9.78
N GLU A 141 -14.75 -19.16 -10.31
CA GLU A 141 -16.00 -19.29 -9.56
C GLU A 141 -16.29 -20.75 -9.19
N ILE A 142 -16.95 -20.94 -8.04
CA ILE A 142 -17.33 -22.26 -7.53
C ILE A 142 -18.22 -23.05 -8.50
N GLY A 143 -19.11 -22.34 -9.23
CA GLY A 143 -19.93 -22.92 -10.29
C GLY A 143 -19.12 -23.49 -11.46
N ARG A 144 -17.85 -23.12 -11.58
CA ARG A 144 -16.90 -23.58 -12.61
C ARG A 144 -15.78 -24.45 -12.03
N GLY A 145 -15.89 -24.85 -10.76
CA GLY A 145 -14.91 -25.70 -10.08
C GLY A 145 -13.73 -24.95 -9.45
N GLY A 146 -13.80 -23.62 -9.34
CA GLY A 146 -12.83 -22.83 -8.59
C GLY A 146 -13.29 -22.53 -7.15
N PRO A 147 -12.54 -21.73 -6.38
CA PRO A 147 -12.86 -21.45 -4.98
C PRO A 147 -13.74 -20.22 -4.77
N VAL A 148 -13.93 -19.34 -5.77
CA VAL A 148 -14.60 -18.05 -5.57
C VAL A 148 -16.10 -18.25 -5.32
N ILE A 149 -16.60 -17.77 -4.18
CA ILE A 149 -18.00 -17.92 -3.73
C ILE A 149 -18.75 -16.59 -3.60
N LEU A 150 -18.05 -15.47 -3.44
CA LEU A 150 -18.63 -14.14 -3.30
C LEU A 150 -17.73 -13.10 -3.97
N VAL A 151 -18.35 -12.06 -4.52
CA VAL A 151 -17.64 -10.90 -5.08
C VAL A 151 -18.25 -9.61 -4.54
N GLN A 152 -17.43 -8.70 -4.04
CA GLN A 152 -17.93 -7.41 -3.54
C GLN A 152 -18.14 -6.40 -4.68
N ALA A 153 -19.19 -5.57 -4.55
CA ALA A 153 -19.35 -4.35 -5.31
C ALA A 153 -18.86 -3.13 -4.49
N GLU A 154 -17.91 -2.37 -5.04
CA GLU A 154 -17.30 -1.21 -4.37
C GLU A 154 -16.66 -1.56 -3.00
N ASN A 155 -16.29 -0.55 -2.22
CA ASN A 155 -15.75 -0.71 -0.88
C ASN A 155 -16.12 0.46 0.04
N GLU A 156 -16.90 0.18 1.10
CA GLU A 156 -17.32 1.17 2.11
C GLU A 156 -17.79 2.48 1.48
N TYR A 157 -18.64 2.36 0.46
CA TYR A 157 -19.01 3.53 -0.33
C TYR A 157 -19.77 4.55 0.50
N GLY A 158 -20.55 4.10 1.49
CA GLY A 158 -21.28 4.96 2.41
C GLY A 158 -20.39 5.87 3.28
N SER A 159 -19.13 5.49 3.48
CA SER A 159 -18.11 6.32 4.14
C SER A 159 -17.59 7.44 3.23
N TYR A 160 -17.89 7.39 1.93
CA TYR A 160 -17.42 8.34 0.92
C TYR A 160 -18.55 9.17 0.29
N GLY A 161 -19.67 8.53 -0.07
CA GLY A 161 -20.73 9.16 -0.82
C GLY A 161 -22.03 8.35 -0.84
N SER A 162 -22.95 8.76 -1.71
CA SER A 162 -24.31 8.21 -1.80
C SER A 162 -24.84 8.15 -3.25
N ASP A 163 -23.96 8.09 -4.25
CA ASP A 163 -24.32 7.93 -5.65
C ASP A 163 -24.81 6.50 -5.98
N ALA A 164 -26.07 6.22 -5.67
CA ALA A 164 -26.71 4.93 -5.98
C ALA A 164 -26.66 4.57 -7.48
N VAL A 165 -26.68 5.56 -8.38
CA VAL A 165 -26.60 5.32 -9.84
C VAL A 165 -25.23 4.74 -10.21
N TYR A 166 -24.17 5.19 -9.55
CA TYR A 166 -22.83 4.61 -9.72
C TYR A 166 -22.77 3.18 -9.18
N LEU A 167 -23.29 2.94 -7.99
CA LEU A 167 -23.26 1.60 -7.37
C LEU A 167 -24.08 0.56 -8.16
N GLU A 168 -25.29 0.92 -8.58
CA GLU A 168 -26.14 0.06 -9.42
C GLU A 168 -25.46 -0.24 -10.76
N TRP A 169 -24.83 0.76 -11.38
CA TRP A 169 -24.03 0.57 -12.60
C TRP A 169 -22.85 -0.36 -12.36
N LEU A 170 -22.11 -0.21 -11.27
CA LEU A 170 -20.94 -1.03 -10.96
C LEU A 170 -21.34 -2.50 -10.72
N ALA A 171 -22.43 -2.73 -9.99
CA ALA A 171 -23.01 -4.05 -9.82
C ALA A 171 -23.45 -4.66 -11.16
N GLY A 172 -24.07 -3.86 -12.03
CA GLY A 172 -24.41 -4.26 -13.39
C GLY A 172 -23.19 -4.64 -14.23
N LEU A 173 -22.14 -3.83 -14.20
CA LEU A 173 -20.89 -4.09 -14.90
C LEU A 173 -20.23 -5.41 -14.45
N LEU A 174 -20.20 -5.69 -13.15
CA LEU A 174 -19.70 -6.97 -12.63
C LEU A 174 -20.46 -8.16 -13.24
N ARG A 175 -21.80 -8.06 -13.34
CA ARG A 175 -22.64 -9.08 -14.01
C ARG A 175 -22.38 -9.16 -15.51
N GLU A 176 -22.25 -8.03 -16.20
CA GLU A 176 -21.95 -7.97 -17.64
C GLU A 176 -20.59 -8.59 -17.97
N CYS A 177 -19.61 -8.46 -17.08
CA CYS A 177 -18.31 -9.12 -17.19
C CYS A 177 -18.33 -10.61 -16.81
N GLY A 178 -19.49 -11.16 -16.44
CA GLY A 178 -19.71 -12.59 -16.28
C GLY A 178 -19.66 -13.12 -14.85
N VAL A 179 -19.57 -12.26 -13.83
CA VAL A 179 -19.63 -12.69 -12.42
C VAL A 179 -21.00 -13.31 -12.13
N SER A 180 -21.01 -14.60 -11.81
CA SER A 180 -22.21 -15.40 -11.61
C SER A 180 -22.49 -15.70 -10.14
N VAL A 181 -21.46 -15.72 -9.29
CA VAL A 181 -21.64 -15.87 -7.83
C VAL A 181 -22.38 -14.67 -7.22
N PRO A 182 -22.94 -14.77 -6.00
CA PRO A 182 -23.61 -13.63 -5.38
C PRO A 182 -22.66 -12.44 -5.22
N LEU A 183 -23.19 -11.26 -5.56
CA LEU A 183 -22.53 -9.98 -5.27
C LEU A 183 -22.98 -9.48 -3.90
N PHE A 184 -22.15 -8.69 -3.22
CA PHE A 184 -22.49 -8.09 -1.93
C PHE A 184 -21.85 -6.70 -1.76
N THR A 185 -22.22 -5.97 -0.71
CA THR A 185 -21.62 -4.67 -0.31
C THR A 185 -21.16 -4.74 1.15
N SER A 186 -20.20 -3.90 1.53
CA SER A 186 -19.75 -3.75 2.94
C SER A 186 -19.59 -2.27 3.30
N ASP A 187 -20.06 -1.90 4.49
CA ASP A 187 -20.01 -0.54 5.03
C ASP A 187 -19.93 -0.58 6.57
N GLY A 188 -19.52 0.52 7.20
CA GLY A 188 -19.61 0.66 8.64
C GLY A 188 -21.07 0.62 9.14
N PRO A 189 -21.33 0.16 10.37
CA PRO A 189 -22.68 -0.05 10.91
C PRO A 189 -23.34 1.26 11.37
N GLU A 190 -23.35 2.27 10.50
CA GLU A 190 -24.00 3.55 10.73
C GLU A 190 -25.11 3.79 9.71
N ASP A 191 -26.16 4.49 10.13
CA ASP A 191 -27.33 4.70 9.26
C ASP A 191 -26.96 5.42 7.95
N HIS A 192 -26.05 6.40 8.00
CA HIS A 192 -25.63 7.14 6.80
C HIS A 192 -24.74 6.30 5.87
N MET A 193 -23.90 5.42 6.42
CA MET A 193 -23.03 4.55 5.63
C MET A 193 -23.87 3.47 4.93
N LEU A 194 -24.74 2.77 5.66
CA LEU A 194 -25.57 1.72 5.08
C LEU A 194 -26.57 2.27 4.05
N THR A 195 -27.14 3.46 4.27
CA THR A 195 -28.03 4.09 3.28
C THR A 195 -27.28 4.62 2.05
N GLY A 196 -26.00 4.98 2.19
CA GLY A 196 -25.16 5.46 1.09
C GLY A 196 -24.52 4.35 0.26
N GLY A 197 -24.11 3.25 0.90
CA GLY A 197 -23.30 2.19 0.30
C GLY A 197 -24.03 0.89 -0.09
N SER A 198 -25.21 0.63 0.45
CA SER A 198 -25.99 -0.56 0.09
C SER A 198 -26.61 -0.45 -1.31
N VAL A 199 -26.63 -1.57 -2.05
CA VAL A 199 -27.29 -1.67 -3.36
C VAL A 199 -28.55 -2.52 -3.25
N PRO A 200 -29.72 -2.03 -3.70
CA PRO A 200 -30.96 -2.82 -3.69
C PRO A 200 -30.80 -4.18 -4.38
N GLY A 201 -31.18 -5.24 -3.67
CA GLY A 201 -31.13 -6.62 -4.19
C GLY A 201 -29.78 -7.32 -3.98
N LEU A 202 -28.76 -6.63 -3.49
CA LEU A 202 -27.52 -7.26 -3.01
C LEU A 202 -27.58 -7.38 -1.48
N PRO A 203 -27.05 -8.47 -0.90
CA PRO A 203 -26.77 -8.51 0.54
C PRO A 203 -25.77 -7.40 0.93
N ALA A 204 -26.10 -6.68 2.00
CA ALA A 204 -25.21 -5.80 2.72
C ALA A 204 -24.55 -6.55 3.89
N THR A 205 -23.31 -6.19 4.17
CA THR A 205 -22.50 -6.67 5.30
C THR A 205 -21.97 -5.48 6.09
N ALA A 206 -21.49 -5.69 7.31
CA ALA A 206 -21.01 -4.62 8.17
C ALA A 206 -19.52 -4.76 8.52
N ASN A 207 -18.83 -3.64 8.73
CA ASN A 207 -17.41 -3.58 9.09
C ASN A 207 -17.22 -2.93 10.45
N PHE A 208 -16.59 -3.63 11.40
CA PHE A 208 -16.42 -3.13 12.77
C PHE A 208 -15.36 -3.92 13.56
N GLY A 209 -14.79 -3.30 14.59
CA GLY A 209 -13.81 -3.96 15.48
C GLY A 209 -14.42 -4.61 16.73
N SER A 210 -15.59 -4.16 17.19
CA SER A 210 -16.25 -4.61 18.42
C SER A 210 -17.73 -4.22 18.42
N GLY A 211 -18.50 -4.67 19.43
CA GLY A 211 -19.91 -4.31 19.59
C GLY A 211 -20.82 -4.99 18.57
N ALA A 212 -20.63 -6.29 18.35
CA ALA A 212 -21.26 -7.02 17.25
C ALA A 212 -22.79 -6.98 17.31
N ARG A 213 -23.38 -7.08 18.51
CA ARG A 213 -24.85 -7.05 18.68
C ARG A 213 -25.44 -5.73 18.20
N GLU A 214 -24.86 -4.61 18.62
CA GLU A 214 -25.32 -3.27 18.22
C GLU A 214 -25.12 -3.06 16.71
N ALA A 215 -23.96 -3.43 16.19
CA ALA A 215 -23.66 -3.31 14.76
C ALA A 215 -24.65 -4.10 13.89
N PHE A 216 -24.96 -5.34 14.27
CA PHE A 216 -25.92 -6.16 13.55
C PHE A 216 -27.37 -5.71 13.74
N ASP A 217 -27.73 -5.12 14.88
CA ASP A 217 -29.03 -4.46 15.07
C ASP A 217 -29.20 -3.28 14.10
N VAL A 218 -28.15 -2.49 13.88
CA VAL A 218 -28.15 -1.44 12.85
C VAL A 218 -28.32 -2.04 11.46
N LEU A 219 -27.52 -3.05 11.11
CA LEU A 219 -27.62 -3.73 9.82
C LEU A 219 -29.04 -4.27 9.59
N ARG A 220 -29.69 -4.85 10.60
CA ARG A 220 -31.05 -5.38 10.50
C ARG A 220 -32.13 -4.34 10.21
N ARG A 221 -31.92 -3.05 10.55
CA ARG A 221 -32.84 -1.98 10.16
C ARG A 221 -32.83 -1.72 8.66
N HIS A 222 -31.68 -1.90 8.00
CA HIS A 222 -31.49 -1.67 6.57
C HIS A 222 -31.64 -2.97 5.76
N GLN A 223 -31.34 -4.12 6.37
CA GLN A 223 -31.47 -5.46 5.80
C GLN A 223 -32.18 -6.41 6.79
N PRO A 224 -33.54 -6.43 6.79
CA PRO A 224 -34.31 -7.20 7.77
C PRO A 224 -34.16 -8.73 7.69
N ARG A 225 -33.69 -9.26 6.56
CA ARG A 225 -33.52 -10.69 6.28
C ARG A 225 -32.18 -10.95 5.59
N GLY A 226 -31.76 -12.20 5.50
CA GLY A 226 -30.50 -12.63 4.91
C GLY A 226 -29.43 -12.90 5.97
N PRO A 227 -28.32 -13.56 5.59
CA PRO A 227 -27.23 -13.87 6.52
C PRO A 227 -26.60 -12.61 7.11
N LEU A 228 -26.19 -12.69 8.38
CA LEU A 228 -25.32 -11.69 8.99
C LEU A 228 -23.88 -12.01 8.64
N MET A 229 -23.10 -10.99 8.28
CA MET A 229 -21.67 -11.12 8.11
C MET A 229 -20.97 -9.83 8.52
N CYS A 230 -19.92 -9.99 9.34
CA CYS A 230 -18.92 -8.96 9.53
C CYS A 230 -17.86 -9.14 8.43
N MET A 231 -17.82 -8.26 7.43
CA MET A 231 -16.91 -8.40 6.28
C MET A 231 -15.51 -7.86 6.57
N GLU A 232 -15.40 -6.95 7.54
CA GLU A 232 -14.11 -6.59 8.12
C GLU A 232 -14.23 -6.56 9.63
N PHE A 233 -13.75 -7.63 10.26
CA PHE A 233 -13.55 -7.67 11.69
C PHE A 233 -12.15 -7.15 12.02
N TRP A 234 -12.04 -5.85 12.35
CA TRP A 234 -10.76 -5.20 12.63
C TRP A 234 -10.16 -5.69 13.95
N CYS A 235 -9.36 -6.75 13.89
CA CYS A 235 -8.82 -7.48 15.05
C CYS A 235 -7.47 -6.95 15.59
N GLY A 236 -6.91 -5.98 14.88
CA GLY A 236 -5.71 -5.21 15.19
C GLY A 236 -5.79 -3.89 14.43
N TRP A 237 -4.67 -3.24 14.16
CA TRP A 237 -4.63 -1.98 13.41
C TRP A 237 -3.26 -1.74 12.77
N PHE A 238 -3.18 -0.80 11.85
CA PHE A 238 -1.95 -0.40 11.16
C PHE A 238 -1.25 0.78 11.85
N ASP A 239 0.04 0.96 11.55
CA ASP A 239 0.87 2.03 12.12
C ASP A 239 1.16 3.16 11.13
N HIS A 240 1.46 4.34 11.67
CA HIS A 240 1.95 5.51 10.94
C HIS A 240 3.37 5.87 11.34
N TRP A 241 4.16 6.40 10.40
CA TRP A 241 5.49 6.90 10.72
C TRP A 241 5.41 8.05 11.75
N GLY A 242 6.24 7.99 12.78
CA GLY A 242 6.32 8.98 13.86
C GLY A 242 5.21 8.87 14.91
N ALA A 243 4.29 7.90 14.79
CA ALA A 243 3.25 7.63 15.77
C ALA A 243 3.66 6.49 16.74
N GLU A 244 2.97 6.41 17.88
CA GLU A 244 3.05 5.23 18.73
C GLU A 244 2.44 4.01 18.03
N PRO A 245 3.02 2.81 18.17
CA PRO A 245 2.45 1.61 17.61
C PRO A 245 1.05 1.32 18.15
N VAL A 246 0.15 0.83 17.30
CA VAL A 246 -1.21 0.44 17.70
C VAL A 246 -1.27 -1.06 17.97
N VAL A 247 -1.72 -1.44 19.17
CA VAL A 247 -1.93 -2.84 19.56
C VAL A 247 -3.34 -3.05 20.07
N ARG A 248 -3.84 -4.26 19.87
CA ARG A 248 -5.10 -4.72 20.45
C ARG A 248 -4.87 -5.96 21.30
N ASP A 249 -5.33 -5.90 22.54
CA ASP A 249 -5.23 -7.01 23.48
C ASP A 249 -5.77 -8.32 22.85
N PRO A 250 -4.98 -9.40 22.83
CA PRO A 250 -5.38 -10.66 22.22
C PRO A 250 -6.67 -11.26 22.80
N ALA A 251 -6.90 -11.12 24.11
CA ALA A 251 -8.09 -11.66 24.76
C ALA A 251 -9.34 -10.84 24.46
N GLU A 252 -9.22 -9.50 24.43
CA GLU A 252 -10.31 -8.62 24.01
C GLU A 252 -10.71 -8.88 22.56
N ALA A 253 -9.74 -9.01 21.65
CA ALA A 253 -10.01 -9.34 20.25
C ALA A 253 -10.71 -10.69 20.10
N ALA A 254 -10.31 -11.70 20.91
CA ALA A 254 -10.91 -13.03 20.86
C ALA A 254 -12.35 -13.03 21.40
N GLU A 255 -12.65 -12.20 22.39
CA GLU A 255 -14.00 -12.06 22.91
C GLU A 255 -14.92 -11.32 21.94
N ALA A 256 -14.42 -10.27 21.28
CA ALA A 256 -15.16 -9.61 20.21
C ALA A 256 -15.45 -10.57 19.03
N LEU A 257 -14.49 -11.42 18.65
CA LEU A 257 -14.72 -12.48 17.66
C LEU A 257 -15.80 -13.49 18.12
N ARG A 258 -15.76 -13.90 19.39
CA ARG A 258 -16.79 -14.78 19.98
C ARG A 258 -18.17 -14.14 19.87
N GLU A 259 -18.30 -12.86 20.20
CA GLU A 259 -19.57 -12.13 20.13
C GLU A 259 -20.16 -12.14 18.70
N VAL A 260 -19.32 -11.93 17.67
CA VAL A 260 -19.74 -12.01 16.26
C VAL A 260 -20.34 -13.39 15.95
N LEU A 261 -19.67 -14.47 16.37
CA LEU A 261 -20.10 -15.84 16.07
C LEU A 261 -21.35 -16.25 16.88
N GLU A 262 -21.50 -15.74 18.11
CA GLU A 262 -22.68 -15.93 18.97
C GLU A 262 -23.93 -15.20 18.43
N CYS A 263 -23.75 -14.11 17.67
CA CYS A 263 -24.84 -13.48 16.92
C CYS A 263 -25.32 -14.34 15.73
N GLY A 264 -24.69 -15.49 15.48
CA GLY A 264 -25.00 -16.36 14.35
C GLY A 264 -24.38 -15.91 13.02
N ALA A 265 -23.51 -14.90 13.04
CA ALA A 265 -22.94 -14.29 11.85
C ALA A 265 -21.78 -15.10 11.28
N SER A 266 -21.53 -14.88 9.98
CA SER A 266 -20.25 -15.14 9.33
C SER A 266 -19.27 -14.01 9.66
N VAL A 267 -17.97 -14.25 9.47
CA VAL A 267 -16.92 -13.28 9.77
C VAL A 267 -15.80 -13.35 8.76
N ASN A 268 -15.20 -12.21 8.42
CA ASN A 268 -13.91 -12.10 7.77
C ASN A 268 -12.96 -11.32 8.68
N ILE A 269 -11.91 -12.00 9.16
CA ILE A 269 -10.93 -11.44 10.09
C ILE A 269 -9.99 -10.51 9.32
N TYR A 270 -10.04 -9.21 9.61
CA TYR A 270 -9.21 -8.19 8.97
C TYR A 270 -8.17 -7.64 9.97
N MET A 271 -6.87 -7.86 9.78
CA MET A 271 -6.22 -8.82 8.89
C MET A 271 -6.02 -10.16 9.59
N ALA A 272 -6.23 -11.27 8.88
CA ALA A 272 -5.79 -12.59 9.38
C ALA A 272 -4.26 -12.75 9.25
N HIS A 273 -3.72 -12.24 8.14
CA HIS A 273 -2.30 -11.97 7.93
C HIS A 273 -2.17 -10.71 7.07
N GLY A 274 -1.53 -9.68 7.60
CA GLY A 274 -1.42 -8.41 6.88
C GLY A 274 -0.25 -8.34 5.89
N GLY A 275 0.94 -8.80 6.29
CA GLY A 275 2.13 -8.86 5.42
C GLY A 275 2.90 -7.53 5.35
N THR A 276 3.37 -7.14 4.16
CA THR A 276 4.25 -5.97 3.97
C THR A 276 3.83 -5.12 2.77
N ASN A 277 3.87 -3.79 2.92
CA ASN A 277 3.71 -2.81 1.85
C ASN A 277 5.02 -2.61 1.08
N PHE A 278 5.43 -3.60 0.26
CA PHE A 278 6.65 -3.52 -0.54
C PHE A 278 6.66 -2.35 -1.54
N ALA A 279 7.83 -2.03 -2.11
CA ALA A 279 8.00 -1.08 -3.22
C ALA A 279 7.38 0.32 -3.04
N GLY A 280 7.15 0.75 -1.79
CA GLY A 280 6.57 2.05 -1.47
C GLY A 280 5.06 2.15 -1.70
N TRP A 281 4.36 1.03 -1.71
CA TRP A 281 2.91 0.95 -1.93
C TRP A 281 2.04 1.25 -0.71
N ALA A 282 2.63 1.57 0.45
CA ALA A 282 1.88 2.03 1.61
C ALA A 282 1.11 3.32 1.26
N GLY A 283 -0.15 3.39 1.68
CA GLY A 283 -0.95 4.60 1.55
C GLY A 283 -0.72 5.59 2.69
N ALA A 284 -1.64 6.55 2.81
CA ALA A 284 -1.66 7.48 3.93
C ALA A 284 -3.10 7.85 4.36
N ASN A 285 -3.23 8.40 5.55
CA ASN A 285 -4.47 8.98 6.06
C ASN A 285 -4.28 10.47 6.33
N ARG A 286 -5.40 11.15 6.63
CA ARG A 286 -5.43 12.54 7.08
C ARG A 286 -6.12 12.57 8.42
N GLY A 287 -5.50 13.18 9.43
CA GLY A 287 -6.04 13.23 10.78
C GLY A 287 -7.34 14.05 10.88
N GLY A 288 -7.98 13.95 12.05
CA GLY A 288 -9.18 14.71 12.38
C GLY A 288 -10.50 14.03 11.99
N PRO A 289 -11.63 14.51 12.52
CA PRO A 289 -12.92 13.82 12.43
C PRO A 289 -13.49 13.75 11.00
N VAL A 290 -13.06 14.63 10.11
CA VAL A 290 -13.48 14.66 8.69
C VAL A 290 -12.35 14.29 7.74
N GLN A 291 -11.22 13.78 8.28
CA GLN A 291 -10.11 13.21 7.51
C GLN A 291 -9.48 14.22 6.50
N ASP A 292 -9.20 15.44 6.97
CA ASP A 292 -8.60 16.51 6.16
C ASP A 292 -7.44 17.27 6.83
N GLY A 293 -7.03 16.82 8.02
CA GLY A 293 -5.98 17.44 8.84
C GLY A 293 -4.56 16.96 8.53
N GLU A 294 -3.79 16.68 9.59
CA GLU A 294 -2.38 16.27 9.54
C GLU A 294 -2.18 15.04 8.65
N PHE A 295 -1.13 15.04 7.84
CA PHE A 295 -0.82 13.92 6.95
C PHE A 295 -0.16 12.77 7.73
N GLN A 296 -0.68 11.55 7.57
CA GLN A 296 -0.27 10.39 8.35
C GLN A 296 0.12 9.24 7.40
N PRO A 297 1.39 9.13 6.99
CA PRO A 297 1.83 8.06 6.09
C PRO A 297 1.91 6.73 6.83
N THR A 298 1.30 5.68 6.26
CA THR A 298 1.36 4.32 6.79
C THR A 298 2.78 3.75 6.68
N VAL A 299 3.19 2.93 7.64
CA VAL A 299 4.51 2.28 7.62
C VAL A 299 4.62 1.19 6.55
N THR A 300 5.84 0.72 6.30
CA THR A 300 6.10 -0.35 5.33
C THR A 300 5.59 -1.69 5.84
N SER A 301 5.75 -1.99 7.13
CA SER A 301 5.13 -3.18 7.73
C SER A 301 3.61 -3.06 7.66
N TYR A 302 2.94 -4.15 7.32
CA TYR A 302 1.51 -4.28 7.49
C TYR A 302 1.22 -5.48 8.40
N ASP A 303 2.02 -5.67 9.44
CA ASP A 303 1.83 -6.70 10.48
C ASP A 303 0.40 -6.68 11.04
N TYR A 304 -0.13 -5.46 11.22
CA TYR A 304 -1.50 -5.18 11.65
C TYR A 304 -1.82 -5.63 13.08
N ASP A 305 -0.85 -6.10 13.85
CA ASP A 305 -1.08 -6.88 15.08
C ASP A 305 -2.03 -8.07 14.78
N ALA A 306 -1.83 -8.69 13.62
CA ALA A 306 -2.66 -9.78 13.13
C ALA A 306 -2.45 -11.09 13.93
N PRO A 307 -3.39 -12.04 13.85
CA PRO A 307 -3.17 -13.40 14.35
C PRO A 307 -1.92 -14.05 13.74
N VAL A 308 -1.68 -13.86 12.44
CA VAL A 308 -0.45 -14.29 11.78
C VAL A 308 0.41 -13.07 11.47
N ASP A 309 1.55 -12.96 12.17
CA ASP A 309 2.43 -11.79 12.08
C ASP A 309 3.06 -11.61 10.68
N GLU A 310 3.74 -10.49 10.43
CA GLU A 310 4.40 -10.16 9.15
C GLU A 310 5.33 -11.27 8.64
N TYR A 311 5.93 -12.02 9.57
CA TYR A 311 6.86 -13.12 9.27
C TYR A 311 6.15 -14.47 9.02
N GLY A 312 4.83 -14.55 9.22
CA GLY A 312 4.04 -15.76 9.05
C GLY A 312 3.91 -16.62 10.31
N ARG A 313 4.27 -16.12 11.50
CA ARG A 313 4.23 -16.89 12.75
C ARG A 313 2.88 -16.77 13.44
N ALA A 314 2.50 -17.79 14.21
CA ALA A 314 1.33 -17.73 15.09
C ALA A 314 1.61 -16.81 16.29
N THR A 315 0.75 -15.82 16.51
CA THR A 315 0.79 -14.98 17.72
C THR A 315 -0.06 -15.55 18.85
N GLU A 316 -0.05 -14.91 20.02
CA GLU A 316 -1.01 -15.23 21.08
C GLU A 316 -2.46 -15.10 20.61
N LYS A 317 -2.74 -14.07 19.79
CA LYS A 317 -4.06 -13.81 19.19
C LYS A 317 -4.49 -14.97 18.30
N PHE A 318 -3.58 -15.56 17.50
CA PHE A 318 -3.86 -16.78 16.73
C PHE A 318 -4.35 -17.94 17.60
N HIS A 319 -3.67 -18.22 18.71
CA HIS A 319 -4.04 -19.34 19.55
C HIS A 319 -5.41 -19.13 20.22
N LEU A 320 -5.73 -17.91 20.61
CA LEU A 320 -7.03 -17.56 21.17
C LEU A 320 -8.14 -17.63 20.11
N PHE A 321 -7.88 -17.11 18.90
CA PHE A 321 -8.84 -17.18 17.80
C PHE A 321 -9.09 -18.62 17.38
N ARG A 322 -8.04 -19.43 17.26
CA ARG A 322 -8.15 -20.86 16.97
C ARG A 322 -9.05 -21.57 17.97
N LYS A 323 -8.93 -21.27 19.27
CA LYS A 323 -9.80 -21.84 20.32
C LYS A 323 -11.26 -21.41 20.17
N VAL A 324 -11.52 -20.17 19.75
CA VAL A 324 -12.89 -19.68 19.48
C VAL A 324 -13.48 -20.39 18.25
N LEU A 325 -12.70 -20.49 17.17
CA LEU A 325 -13.12 -21.07 15.89
C LEU A 325 -13.28 -22.59 15.93
N GLU A 326 -12.51 -23.30 16.76
CA GLU A 326 -12.60 -24.75 16.94
C GLU A 326 -14.02 -25.22 17.32
N ALA A 327 -14.77 -24.41 18.08
CA ALA A 327 -16.15 -24.70 18.45
C ALA A 327 -17.14 -24.73 17.26
N TYR A 328 -16.74 -24.19 16.11
CA TYR A 328 -17.54 -24.08 14.89
C TYR A 328 -17.02 -24.97 13.75
N ALA A 329 -15.96 -25.75 13.98
CA ALA A 329 -15.40 -26.65 12.99
C ALA A 329 -16.21 -27.96 12.86
N GLU A 330 -16.31 -28.51 11.65
CA GLU A 330 -16.97 -29.81 11.40
C GLU A 330 -16.13 -31.01 11.88
N GLY A 331 -14.87 -30.79 12.26
CA GLY A 331 -13.92 -31.81 12.67
C GLY A 331 -12.66 -31.21 13.31
N PRO A 332 -11.64 -32.03 13.61
CA PRO A 332 -10.40 -31.53 14.19
C PRO A 332 -9.72 -30.56 13.23
N LEU A 333 -9.27 -29.42 13.77
CA LEU A 333 -8.55 -28.41 13.01
C LEU A 333 -7.19 -28.96 12.51
N PRO A 334 -6.74 -28.57 11.29
CA PRO A 334 -5.42 -28.94 10.79
C PRO A 334 -4.30 -28.58 11.76
N PRO A 335 -3.17 -29.33 11.79
CA PRO A 335 -2.00 -28.93 12.54
C PRO A 335 -1.41 -27.63 11.97
N LEU A 336 -0.68 -26.87 12.78
CA LEU A 336 0.05 -25.71 12.30
C LEU A 336 1.14 -26.16 11.30
N PRO A 337 1.36 -25.44 10.19
CA PRO A 337 2.56 -25.64 9.40
C PRO A 337 3.82 -25.31 10.23
N PRO A 338 5.00 -25.77 9.82
CA PRO A 338 6.24 -25.39 10.47
C PRO A 338 6.40 -23.86 10.58
N GLU A 339 6.91 -23.40 11.72
CA GLU A 339 7.23 -21.99 11.90
C GLU A 339 8.31 -21.55 10.90
N PRO A 340 8.13 -20.41 10.21
CA PRO A 340 9.15 -19.85 9.31
C PRO A 340 10.48 -19.62 10.03
N LYS A 341 11.58 -19.99 9.37
CA LYS A 341 12.93 -19.87 9.90
C LYS A 341 13.59 -18.58 9.39
N GLY A 342 13.94 -17.71 10.32
CA GLY A 342 14.77 -16.55 10.05
C GLY A 342 16.24 -16.91 9.75
N LEU A 343 16.98 -15.94 9.24
CA LEU A 343 18.44 -16.03 9.08
C LEU A 343 19.11 -16.53 10.37
N ALA A 344 19.92 -17.59 10.25
CA ALA A 344 20.56 -18.23 11.40
C ALA A 344 21.76 -17.41 11.94
N GLY A 345 21.93 -17.42 13.26
CA GLY A 345 23.07 -16.80 13.94
C GLY A 345 22.80 -15.36 14.40
N PRO A 346 23.83 -14.68 14.95
CA PRO A 346 23.71 -13.28 15.35
C PRO A 346 23.59 -12.36 14.12
N PRO A 347 23.03 -11.14 14.28
CA PRO A 347 22.99 -10.17 13.20
C PRO A 347 24.37 -9.91 12.58
N VAL A 348 24.39 -9.80 11.26
CA VAL A 348 25.57 -9.58 10.43
C VAL A 348 25.60 -8.12 9.98
N ARG A 349 26.78 -7.49 10.09
CA ARG A 349 27.02 -6.17 9.51
C ARG A 349 27.40 -6.32 8.04
N VAL A 350 26.60 -5.74 7.16
CA VAL A 350 26.86 -5.67 5.72
C VAL A 350 27.45 -4.30 5.42
N GLY A 351 28.71 -4.26 5.01
CA GLY A 351 29.35 -3.01 4.57
C GLY A 351 28.82 -2.56 3.21
N LEU A 352 28.64 -1.26 3.05
CA LEU A 352 28.36 -0.62 1.77
C LEU A 352 29.67 -0.03 1.24
N ASP A 353 30.05 -0.42 0.03
CA ASP A 353 31.37 -0.15 -0.55
C ASP A 353 31.30 0.68 -1.85
N GLY A 354 30.10 0.90 -2.39
CA GLY A 354 29.84 1.80 -3.51
C GLY A 354 28.82 2.88 -3.17
N TRP A 355 29.01 4.09 -3.70
CA TRP A 355 28.07 5.20 -3.59
C TRP A 355 27.98 6.00 -4.90
N ALA A 356 26.79 6.47 -5.23
CA ALA A 356 26.55 7.47 -6.27
C ALA A 356 25.62 8.56 -5.73
N GLY A 357 25.91 9.83 -6.04
CA GLY A 357 25.08 10.95 -5.60
C GLY A 357 23.70 10.94 -6.25
N LEU A 358 22.71 11.61 -5.64
CA LEU A 358 21.36 11.66 -6.19
C LEU A 358 21.29 12.20 -7.62
N ASP A 359 22.15 13.16 -7.98
CA ASP A 359 22.24 13.67 -9.35
C ASP A 359 22.71 12.60 -10.34
N ASP A 360 23.73 11.81 -9.99
CA ASP A 360 24.23 10.72 -10.83
C ASP A 360 23.18 9.60 -11.00
N VAL A 361 22.44 9.31 -9.93
CA VAL A 361 21.33 8.35 -9.94
C VAL A 361 20.21 8.85 -10.83
N LEU A 362 19.84 10.13 -10.71
CA LEU A 362 18.81 10.74 -11.55
C LEU A 362 19.25 10.82 -13.01
N GLU A 363 20.54 11.01 -13.30
CA GLU A 363 21.02 11.00 -14.68
C GLU A 363 20.98 9.59 -15.28
N ALA A 364 21.32 8.56 -14.50
CA ALA A 364 21.31 7.18 -14.97
C ALA A 364 19.91 6.55 -15.06
N LEU A 365 19.01 6.88 -14.12
CA LEU A 365 17.72 6.19 -13.93
C LEU A 365 16.50 7.12 -14.02
N GLY A 366 16.70 8.43 -13.96
CA GLY A 366 15.62 9.40 -14.02
C GLY A 366 14.97 9.46 -15.39
N ASP A 367 13.81 10.10 -15.43
CA ASP A 367 13.11 10.30 -16.69
C ASP A 367 14.00 11.05 -17.70
N PRO A 368 13.94 10.66 -19.00
CA PRO A 368 14.71 11.34 -20.03
C PRO A 368 14.34 12.82 -20.10
N GLU A 369 15.32 13.66 -20.39
CA GLU A 369 15.08 15.09 -20.57
C GLU A 369 14.30 15.34 -21.87
N GLY A 370 13.01 15.64 -21.77
CA GLY A 370 12.19 16.00 -22.93
C GLY A 370 10.78 15.39 -22.95
N PRO A 371 9.95 15.81 -23.91
CA PRO A 371 8.49 15.59 -23.92
C PRO A 371 8.02 14.14 -24.06
N ASP A 372 8.93 13.16 -24.18
CA ASP A 372 8.57 11.74 -24.22
C ASP A 372 8.42 11.12 -22.81
N GLY A 373 8.78 11.86 -21.75
CA GLY A 373 8.64 11.43 -20.35
C GLY A 373 7.30 11.76 -19.68
N ALA A 374 6.51 12.65 -20.28
CA ALA A 374 5.17 13.04 -19.85
C ALA A 374 4.23 12.96 -21.06
N ALA A 375 3.03 12.40 -20.90
CA ALA A 375 2.03 12.32 -21.96
C ALA A 375 1.90 13.67 -22.70
N GLU A 376 1.93 13.62 -24.03
CA GLU A 376 2.08 14.76 -24.95
C GLU A 376 1.39 16.06 -24.49
N PRO A 377 2.13 17.18 -24.37
CA PRO A 377 1.56 18.50 -24.53
C PRO A 377 1.57 18.82 -26.03
N SER A 378 0.38 18.83 -26.65
CA SER A 378 0.19 19.37 -28.00
C SER A 378 0.42 20.89 -28.00
N GLY A 379 1.65 21.31 -28.32
CA GLY A 379 2.07 22.71 -28.44
C GLY A 379 3.30 22.85 -29.36
N PRO A 380 3.48 23.99 -30.04
CA PRO A 380 4.28 24.07 -31.27
C PRO A 380 5.79 24.05 -31.05
N GLU A 381 6.47 23.43 -32.00
CA GLU A 381 7.91 23.16 -32.07
C GLU A 381 8.80 24.42 -32.09
N GLY A 382 9.95 24.30 -31.42
CA GLY A 382 11.17 25.02 -31.77
C GLY A 382 11.88 25.69 -30.59
N LEU A 383 12.93 25.03 -30.08
CA LEU A 383 14.15 25.63 -29.48
C LEU A 383 15.12 24.49 -29.12
N GLU A 384 16.20 24.34 -29.90
CA GLU A 384 17.27 23.38 -29.65
C GLU A 384 18.37 24.01 -28.78
N GLY A 385 18.80 23.27 -27.74
CA GLY A 385 20.07 23.47 -27.03
C GLY A 385 19.94 23.82 -25.55
N LEU A 386 20.31 22.85 -24.70
CA LEU A 386 20.48 22.89 -23.23
C LEU A 386 19.20 22.78 -22.36
N GLU A 387 19.18 21.70 -21.55
CA GLU A 387 18.40 21.48 -20.31
C GLU A 387 16.87 21.38 -20.49
N GLY A 388 16.23 20.39 -19.84
CA GLY A 388 14.81 20.06 -20.02
C GLY A 388 13.79 21.22 -19.89
N PRO A 389 12.52 21.03 -20.32
CA PRO A 389 11.56 22.12 -20.50
C PRO A 389 11.28 22.87 -19.19
N GLU A 390 11.45 24.19 -19.22
CA GLU A 390 11.06 25.07 -18.12
C GLU A 390 9.55 25.22 -18.05
N SER A 391 8.98 24.99 -16.85
CA SER A 391 7.57 25.27 -16.57
C SER A 391 7.42 26.64 -15.90
N GLY A 392 6.28 27.30 -16.14
CA GLY A 392 5.93 28.54 -15.44
C GLY A 392 5.81 28.35 -13.93
N VAL A 393 5.44 27.16 -13.47
CA VAL A 393 5.35 26.80 -12.04
C VAL A 393 5.85 25.37 -11.84
N ALA A 394 6.12 24.98 -10.59
CA ALA A 394 6.50 23.60 -10.28
C ALA A 394 5.37 22.63 -10.71
N PRO A 395 5.61 21.69 -11.64
CA PRO A 395 4.60 20.70 -12.01
C PRO A 395 4.38 19.70 -10.89
N THR A 396 3.16 19.17 -10.73
CA THR A 396 2.89 18.13 -9.73
C THR A 396 3.45 16.78 -10.17
N PHE A 397 3.50 15.82 -9.25
CA PHE A 397 3.90 14.44 -9.56
C PHE A 397 2.98 13.82 -10.61
N GLU A 398 1.67 14.11 -10.55
CA GLU A 398 0.68 13.64 -11.50
C GLU A 398 0.93 14.18 -12.91
N GLU A 399 1.28 15.46 -13.03
CA GLU A 399 1.62 16.11 -14.32
C GLU A 399 2.90 15.52 -14.93
N LEU A 400 3.84 15.07 -14.09
CA LEU A 400 5.07 14.39 -14.51
C LEU A 400 4.89 12.88 -14.70
N GLY A 401 3.71 12.31 -14.41
CA GLY A 401 3.49 10.86 -14.43
C GLY A 401 4.35 10.10 -13.41
N VAL A 402 4.71 10.74 -12.29
CA VAL A 402 5.46 10.10 -11.19
C VAL A 402 4.48 9.57 -10.16
N GLY A 403 4.32 8.24 -10.14
CA GLY A 403 3.50 7.55 -9.16
C GLY A 403 4.18 7.48 -7.80
N ARG A 404 5.33 6.79 -7.75
CA ARG A 404 6.16 6.61 -6.55
C ARG A 404 7.60 7.02 -6.85
N GLY A 405 8.28 7.55 -5.82
CA GLY A 405 9.67 8.01 -5.92
C GLY A 405 9.81 9.49 -5.62
N LEU A 406 10.65 10.17 -6.40
CA LEU A 406 11.06 11.55 -6.16
C LEU A 406 10.89 12.45 -7.38
N VAL A 407 10.82 13.75 -7.13
CA VAL A 407 10.99 14.78 -8.16
C VAL A 407 12.02 15.80 -7.68
N ARG A 408 13.03 16.07 -8.52
CA ARG A 408 13.97 17.16 -8.33
C ARG A 408 13.43 18.41 -9.03
N TYR A 409 13.13 19.45 -8.27
CA TYR A 409 12.80 20.78 -8.79
C TYR A 409 14.00 21.70 -8.71
N ARG A 410 14.31 22.44 -9.78
CA ARG A 410 15.32 23.51 -9.80
C ARG A 410 14.68 24.83 -10.19
N VAL A 411 15.03 25.90 -9.49
CA VAL A 411 14.53 27.25 -9.77
C VAL A 411 15.54 28.32 -9.37
N ALA A 412 15.69 29.36 -10.19
CA ALA A 412 16.56 30.48 -9.91
C ALA A 412 15.85 31.53 -9.03
N VAL A 413 16.52 31.96 -7.95
CA VAL A 413 16.18 33.18 -7.23
C VAL A 413 16.83 34.35 -7.97
N PRO A 414 16.06 35.30 -8.54
CA PRO A 414 16.66 36.38 -9.31
C PRO A 414 17.35 37.37 -8.38
N GLY A 415 18.45 37.97 -8.86
CA GLY A 415 19.23 38.96 -8.13
C GLY A 415 19.27 40.34 -8.81
N PRO A 416 19.73 41.38 -8.10
CA PRO A 416 20.10 41.37 -6.68
C PRO A 416 18.87 41.36 -5.75
N ARG A 417 18.88 40.51 -4.72
CA ARG A 417 17.86 40.50 -3.64
C ARG A 417 18.56 40.35 -2.28
N ILE A 418 18.06 41.07 -1.28
CA ILE A 418 18.39 40.78 0.13
C ILE A 418 17.81 39.41 0.52
N PRO A 419 18.26 38.80 1.63
CA PRO A 419 17.68 37.55 2.11
C PRO A 419 16.17 37.66 2.37
N TYR A 420 15.37 36.79 1.77
CA TYR A 420 13.95 36.63 2.10
C TYR A 420 13.59 35.16 2.38
N PRO A 421 12.48 34.89 3.09
CA PRO A 421 11.97 33.55 3.26
C PRO A 421 11.71 32.86 1.90
N LEU A 422 12.09 31.60 1.78
CA LEU A 422 11.77 30.75 0.64
C LEU A 422 10.81 29.64 1.07
N THR A 423 9.65 29.58 0.43
CA THR A 423 8.55 28.68 0.80
C THR A 423 8.15 27.79 -0.38
N ALA A 424 8.10 26.48 -0.18
CA ALA A 424 7.45 25.54 -1.08
C ALA A 424 5.96 25.44 -0.71
N ALA A 425 5.14 26.38 -1.18
CA ALA A 425 3.73 26.44 -0.81
C ALA A 425 2.99 25.20 -1.33
N GLY A 426 2.16 24.60 -0.47
CA GLY A 426 1.45 23.36 -0.80
C GLY A 426 2.38 22.17 -1.08
N LEU A 427 3.56 22.15 -0.44
CA LEU A 427 4.48 21.01 -0.47
C LEU A 427 3.75 19.75 0.01
N ARG A 428 3.92 18.67 -0.76
CA ARG A 428 3.41 17.33 -0.49
C ARG A 428 4.44 16.29 -0.93
N ASP A 429 5.16 15.60 -0.05
CA ASP A 429 4.99 15.62 1.41
C ASP A 429 6.23 16.12 2.14
N ARG A 430 7.42 15.86 1.59
CA ARG A 430 8.70 16.24 2.20
C ARG A 430 9.72 16.66 1.15
N ALA A 431 10.55 17.64 1.45
CA ALA A 431 11.62 18.09 0.54
C ALA A 431 12.95 18.31 1.25
N VAL A 432 14.05 17.81 0.68
CA VAL A 432 15.41 18.23 1.06
C VAL A 432 15.85 19.32 0.09
N VAL A 433 16.27 20.45 0.63
CA VAL A 433 16.51 21.68 -0.15
C VAL A 433 17.97 22.08 -0.11
N TYR A 434 18.50 22.45 -1.28
CA TYR A 434 19.86 22.94 -1.48
C TYR A 434 19.82 24.34 -2.10
N VAL A 435 20.74 25.20 -1.68
CA VAL A 435 20.95 26.54 -2.25
C VAL A 435 22.40 26.63 -2.70
N ASP A 436 22.63 26.88 -3.98
CA ASP A 436 23.96 26.88 -4.62
C ASP A 436 24.78 25.61 -4.30
N GLY A 437 24.11 24.45 -4.29
CA GLY A 437 24.71 23.14 -3.99
C GLY A 437 24.94 22.85 -2.50
N VAL A 438 24.60 23.77 -1.59
CA VAL A 438 24.74 23.58 -0.13
C VAL A 438 23.38 23.25 0.49
N ARG A 439 23.33 22.19 1.32
CA ARG A 439 22.10 21.78 2.02
C ARG A 439 21.60 22.91 2.93
N ALA A 440 20.38 23.39 2.66
CA ALA A 440 19.77 24.53 3.34
C ALA A 440 18.72 24.12 4.37
N GLY A 441 18.07 22.97 4.21
CA GLY A 441 17.09 22.48 5.18
C GLY A 441 16.21 21.35 4.66
N VAL A 442 15.29 20.91 5.51
CA VAL A 442 14.26 19.93 5.18
C VAL A 442 12.89 20.55 5.44
N LEU A 443 12.00 20.45 4.48
CA LEU A 443 10.65 20.99 4.51
C LEU A 443 9.62 19.86 4.65
N SER A 444 8.51 20.15 5.31
CA SER A 444 7.31 19.28 5.40
C SER A 444 6.05 20.08 5.08
N GLU A 445 4.88 19.45 5.07
CA GLU A 445 3.60 20.15 4.94
C GLU A 445 3.41 21.21 6.05
N GLU A 446 3.82 20.89 7.28
CA GLU A 446 3.68 21.74 8.48
C GLU A 446 4.75 22.84 8.53
N SER A 447 5.90 22.60 7.91
CA SER A 447 7.05 23.52 7.86
C SER A 447 7.55 23.69 6.42
N PRO A 448 6.80 24.38 5.53
CA PRO A 448 7.12 24.48 4.11
C PRO A 448 8.12 25.60 3.78
N THR A 449 8.68 26.28 4.78
CA THR A 449 9.60 27.42 4.61
C THR A 449 10.98 27.08 5.15
N LEU A 450 12.03 27.47 4.42
CA LEU A 450 13.40 27.27 4.89
C LEU A 450 13.65 28.00 6.23
N PRO A 451 14.45 27.41 7.13
CA PRO A 451 14.77 28.03 8.42
C PRO A 451 15.58 29.33 8.24
N GLU A 452 16.47 29.36 7.26
CA GLU A 452 17.28 30.53 6.92
C GLU A 452 16.80 31.18 5.61
N PRO A 453 16.75 32.53 5.53
CA PRO A 453 16.34 33.24 4.33
C PRO A 453 17.40 33.16 3.21
N VAL A 454 16.96 33.23 1.96
CA VAL A 454 17.81 33.07 0.76
C VAL A 454 17.99 34.43 0.09
N ALA A 455 19.22 34.81 -0.26
CA ALA A 455 19.50 36.00 -1.07
C ALA A 455 19.54 35.65 -2.57
N GLY A 456 19.40 36.66 -3.43
CA GLY A 456 19.52 36.49 -4.89
C GLY A 456 20.74 37.25 -5.46
N PRO A 457 21.41 36.77 -6.50
CA PRO A 457 21.07 35.56 -7.27
C PRO A 457 21.49 34.27 -6.55
N ALA A 458 20.68 33.22 -6.68
CA ALA A 458 21.00 31.88 -6.19
C ALA A 458 20.23 30.82 -7.01
N GLU A 459 20.77 29.61 -7.07
CA GLU A 459 20.04 28.43 -7.57
C GLU A 459 19.47 27.63 -6.39
N VAL A 460 18.20 27.26 -6.46
CA VAL A 460 17.53 26.47 -5.43
C VAL A 460 17.10 25.14 -6.03
N GLU A 461 17.48 24.06 -5.36
CA GLU A 461 17.09 22.70 -5.70
C GLU A 461 16.25 22.09 -4.56
N LEU A 462 15.14 21.45 -4.91
CA LEU A 462 14.26 20.75 -3.98
C LEU A 462 14.09 19.30 -4.43
N TRP A 463 14.59 18.36 -3.64
CA TRP A 463 14.33 16.92 -3.81
C TRP A 463 13.08 16.57 -3.02
N VAL A 464 11.96 16.46 -3.73
CA VAL A 464 10.64 16.22 -3.13
C VAL A 464 10.31 14.74 -3.21
N GLU A 465 9.83 14.18 -2.11
CA GLU A 465 9.36 12.79 -1.99
C GLU A 465 7.85 12.78 -1.70
N SER A 466 7.12 11.91 -2.40
CA SER A 466 5.76 11.51 -2.02
C SER A 466 5.85 10.40 -0.97
N LEU A 467 5.22 10.57 0.19
CA LEU A 467 5.17 9.60 1.30
C LEU A 467 4.00 8.61 1.19
N GLY A 468 3.25 8.67 0.09
CA GLY A 468 2.05 7.85 -0.15
C GLY A 468 0.81 8.73 -0.32
N ARG A 469 -0.10 8.37 -1.22
CA ARG A 469 -1.36 9.10 -1.41
C ARG A 469 -2.40 8.66 -0.40
N VAL A 470 -3.26 9.61 -0.06
CA VAL A 470 -4.37 9.38 0.87
C VAL A 470 -5.28 8.29 0.32
N ASN A 471 -5.55 7.29 1.14
CA ASN A 471 -6.33 6.13 0.77
C ASN A 471 -7.77 6.15 1.33
N TYR A 472 -8.10 7.05 2.25
CA TYR A 472 -9.42 7.17 2.88
C TYR A 472 -9.88 8.62 3.04
N GLY A 473 -11.18 8.86 2.99
CA GLY A 473 -11.78 10.18 3.24
C GLY A 473 -11.74 11.14 2.03
N PRO A 474 -12.04 12.43 2.27
CA PRO A 474 -12.30 13.41 1.20
C PRO A 474 -11.04 13.88 0.46
N ARG A 475 -9.85 13.48 0.94
CA ARG A 475 -8.55 13.86 0.38
C ARG A 475 -7.95 12.82 -0.56
N LEU A 476 -8.73 11.78 -0.91
CA LEU A 476 -8.38 10.81 -1.94
C LEU A 476 -7.93 11.50 -3.24
N GLY A 477 -6.82 11.02 -3.81
CA GLY A 477 -6.29 11.55 -5.07
C GLY A 477 -5.66 12.94 -4.96
N GLU A 478 -5.33 13.40 -3.76
CA GLU A 478 -4.64 14.68 -3.62
C GLU A 478 -3.28 14.68 -4.34
N PRO A 479 -2.96 15.75 -5.10
CA PRO A 479 -1.73 15.80 -5.87
C PRO A 479 -0.49 15.88 -4.97
N LYS A 480 0.63 15.35 -5.44
CA LYS A 480 1.94 15.34 -4.75
C LYS A 480 2.93 16.30 -5.43
N GLY A 481 4.01 16.66 -4.75
CA GLY A 481 4.99 17.64 -5.20
C GLY A 481 4.76 19.03 -4.60
N ILE A 482 5.00 20.09 -5.38
CA ILE A 482 4.81 21.48 -4.93
C ILE A 482 3.54 22.04 -5.58
N THR A 483 2.41 21.98 -4.88
CA THR A 483 1.09 22.28 -5.47
C THR A 483 0.70 23.76 -5.44
N GLY A 484 1.32 24.55 -4.55
CA GLY A 484 1.07 25.97 -4.36
C GLY A 484 2.18 26.89 -4.88
N GLY A 485 3.21 26.34 -5.52
CA GLY A 485 4.35 27.06 -6.11
C GLY A 485 5.52 27.33 -5.14
N VAL A 486 6.67 27.73 -5.70
CA VAL A 486 7.83 28.17 -4.92
C VAL A 486 7.77 29.69 -4.77
N LEU A 487 7.75 30.17 -3.53
CA LEU A 487 7.66 31.58 -3.19
C LEU A 487 8.98 32.06 -2.62
N HIS A 488 9.40 33.25 -3.05
CA HIS A 488 10.44 34.03 -2.38
C HIS A 488 9.79 35.30 -1.83
N GLU A 489 9.61 35.33 -0.51
CA GLU A 489 8.65 36.19 0.18
C GLU A 489 7.21 35.96 -0.37
N ARG A 490 6.54 37.01 -0.86
CA ARG A 490 5.21 36.94 -1.50
C ARG A 490 5.24 36.66 -3.00
N GLN A 491 6.42 36.56 -3.61
CA GLN A 491 6.56 36.48 -5.07
C GLN A 491 6.81 35.04 -5.52
N TYR A 492 6.03 34.58 -6.51
CA TYR A 492 6.30 33.33 -7.21
C TYR A 492 7.63 33.37 -7.96
N LEU A 493 8.39 32.29 -7.83
CA LEU A 493 9.50 31.98 -8.72
C LEU A 493 8.97 31.15 -9.90
N HIS A 494 9.36 31.53 -11.10
CA HIS A 494 8.96 30.91 -12.38
C HIS A 494 10.18 30.34 -13.09
N GLY A 495 9.98 29.56 -14.16
CA GLY A 495 11.07 28.89 -14.87
C GLY A 495 11.57 27.68 -14.09
N VAL A 496 10.64 26.90 -13.54
CA VAL A 496 10.94 25.72 -12.73
C VAL A 496 11.25 24.55 -13.66
N ARG A 497 12.41 23.93 -13.46
CA ARG A 497 12.79 22.67 -14.12
C ARG A 497 12.49 21.52 -13.18
N ALA A 498 11.92 20.43 -13.68
CA ALA A 498 11.58 19.26 -12.88
C ALA A 498 12.00 17.96 -13.58
N ARG A 499 12.57 17.01 -12.82
CA ARG A 499 12.89 15.66 -13.30
C ARG A 499 12.44 14.62 -12.27
N GLY A 500 11.73 13.59 -12.74
CA GLY A 500 11.27 12.48 -11.92
C GLY A 500 12.32 11.37 -11.79
N LEU A 501 12.45 10.82 -10.58
CA LEU A 501 13.11 9.54 -10.31
C LEU A 501 12.04 8.57 -9.80
N ARG A 502 11.55 7.75 -10.73
CA ARG A 502 10.48 6.77 -10.53
C ARG A 502 11.05 5.52 -9.85
N LEU A 503 10.34 4.95 -8.86
CA LEU A 503 10.81 3.70 -8.22
C LEU A 503 10.83 2.53 -9.20
N GLU A 504 9.94 2.55 -10.19
CA GLU A 504 9.84 1.50 -11.22
C GLU A 504 11.13 1.42 -12.07
N ALA A 505 11.92 2.50 -12.15
CA ALA A 505 13.21 2.52 -12.86
C ALA A 505 14.28 1.60 -12.22
N PHE A 506 14.10 1.23 -10.94
CA PHE A 506 14.99 0.31 -10.22
C PHE A 506 14.62 -1.16 -10.41
N GLU A 507 13.45 -1.46 -11.01
CA GLU A 507 12.94 -2.83 -11.13
C GLU A 507 13.40 -3.52 -12.41
N GLU A 508 13.85 -2.75 -13.41
CA GLU A 508 14.36 -3.30 -14.66
C GLU A 508 15.75 -3.92 -14.47
N ALA A 509 15.88 -5.20 -14.83
CA ALA A 509 17.12 -5.94 -14.63
C ALA A 509 18.30 -5.25 -15.34
N GLY A 510 19.32 -4.87 -14.55
CA GLY A 510 20.56 -4.29 -15.06
C GLY A 510 20.55 -2.77 -15.25
N THR A 511 19.44 -2.06 -14.98
CA THR A 511 19.44 -0.57 -15.07
C THR A 511 20.38 0.07 -14.06
N VAL A 512 20.39 -0.43 -12.83
CA VAL A 512 21.30 0.03 -11.76
C VAL A 512 22.78 -0.21 -12.11
N ALA A 513 23.10 -1.11 -13.05
CA ALA A 513 24.48 -1.31 -13.49
C ALA A 513 25.05 -0.10 -14.25
N GLY A 514 24.19 0.77 -14.78
CA GLY A 514 24.58 2.02 -15.44
C GLY A 514 24.89 3.18 -14.49
N VAL A 515 24.56 3.04 -13.19
CA VAL A 515 24.82 4.07 -12.19
C VAL A 515 26.34 4.14 -11.90
N PRO A 516 26.97 5.32 -11.94
CA PRO A 516 28.42 5.46 -11.80
C PRO A 516 28.85 5.40 -10.33
N PHE A 517 28.83 4.21 -9.73
CA PHE A 517 29.27 4.01 -8.34
C PHE A 517 30.76 4.34 -8.16
N GLY A 518 31.03 5.26 -7.24
CA GLY A 518 32.35 5.62 -6.73
C GLY A 518 32.56 5.16 -5.28
N PRO A 519 33.65 5.61 -4.64
CA PRO A 519 33.90 5.31 -3.23
C PRO A 519 32.84 6.00 -2.34
N VAL A 520 32.52 5.35 -1.22
CA VAL A 520 31.62 5.92 -0.21
C VAL A 520 32.25 7.18 0.42
N PRO A 521 31.51 8.30 0.53
CA PRO A 521 32.01 9.52 1.17
C PRO A 521 32.46 9.29 2.62
N GLU A 522 33.50 10.01 3.04
CA GLU A 522 33.92 10.00 4.44
C GLU A 522 32.91 10.75 5.33
N GLY A 523 32.37 10.06 6.34
CA GLY A 523 31.44 10.63 7.31
C GLY A 523 29.96 10.31 7.05
N ALA A 524 29.11 10.71 7.99
CA ALA A 524 27.65 10.55 7.90
C ALA A 524 27.00 11.73 7.15
N GLY A 525 25.76 11.53 6.68
CA GLY A 525 24.91 12.59 6.13
C GLY A 525 24.86 12.68 4.61
N ALA A 526 25.55 11.78 3.89
CA ALA A 526 25.45 11.71 2.44
C ALA A 526 24.06 11.21 1.98
N THR A 527 23.57 11.76 0.88
CA THR A 527 22.38 11.29 0.16
C THR A 527 22.80 10.60 -1.13
N GLY A 528 21.98 9.70 -1.66
CA GLY A 528 22.27 8.98 -2.90
C GLY A 528 22.04 7.48 -2.78
N LEU A 529 22.52 6.76 -3.78
CA LEU A 529 22.41 5.31 -3.86
C LEU A 529 23.68 4.66 -3.35
N PHE A 530 23.56 3.85 -2.32
CA PHE A 530 24.61 3.04 -1.76
C PHE A 530 24.44 1.59 -2.21
N ARG A 531 25.56 0.88 -2.38
CA ARG A 531 25.61 -0.52 -2.76
C ARG A 531 26.52 -1.30 -1.83
N GLY A 532 26.13 -2.54 -1.55
CA GLY A 532 26.97 -3.52 -0.88
C GLY A 532 26.61 -4.94 -1.30
N THR A 533 27.39 -5.90 -0.81
CA THR A 533 27.12 -7.33 -1.02
C THR A 533 27.26 -8.10 0.28
N PHE A 534 26.48 -9.18 0.41
CA PHE A 534 26.56 -10.06 1.57
C PHE A 534 26.27 -11.51 1.18
N THR A 535 26.59 -12.46 2.05
CA THR A 535 26.23 -13.87 1.90
C THR A 535 25.24 -14.24 2.99
N ALA A 536 24.05 -14.70 2.61
CA ALA A 536 23.14 -15.35 3.55
C ALA A 536 23.75 -16.72 3.94
N GLY A 537 23.68 -17.10 5.21
CA GLY A 537 24.27 -18.35 5.70
C GLY A 537 23.73 -19.60 4.96
N ALA A 538 24.46 -20.72 5.03
CA ALA A 538 24.05 -21.96 4.36
C ALA A 538 22.79 -22.57 4.98
N GLY A 539 21.75 -22.81 4.16
CA GLY A 539 20.51 -23.50 4.53
C GLY A 539 19.24 -22.78 4.06
N PRO A 540 18.06 -23.41 4.16
CA PRO A 540 16.80 -22.77 3.82
C PRO A 540 16.48 -21.65 4.82
N VAL A 541 16.30 -20.44 4.30
CA VAL A 541 15.92 -19.23 5.06
C VAL A 541 14.56 -18.78 4.53
N ASP A 542 13.56 -18.75 5.40
CA ASP A 542 12.21 -18.30 5.04
C ASP A 542 12.08 -16.77 5.10
N HIS A 543 12.94 -16.11 5.87
CA HIS A 543 13.00 -14.65 5.98
C HIS A 543 14.28 -14.11 6.62
N ALA A 544 14.50 -12.81 6.49
CA ALA A 544 15.45 -12.04 7.30
C ALA A 544 14.83 -10.70 7.73
N GLY A 545 15.53 -9.97 8.61
CA GLY A 545 15.22 -8.59 8.94
C GLY A 545 16.43 -7.69 8.67
N LEU A 546 16.18 -6.53 8.07
CA LEU A 546 17.19 -5.54 7.73
C LEU A 546 16.97 -4.25 8.52
N ARG A 547 18.00 -3.75 9.21
CA ARG A 547 17.98 -2.47 9.94
C ARG A 547 19.08 -1.55 9.43
N LEU A 548 18.84 -0.23 9.52
CA LEU A 548 19.79 0.79 9.08
C LEU A 548 20.14 1.77 10.23
N PRO A 549 20.93 1.35 11.24
CA PRO A 549 21.21 2.18 12.41
C PRO A 549 21.92 3.49 12.03
N GLY A 550 21.35 4.62 12.47
CA GLY A 550 21.91 5.95 12.21
C GLY A 550 21.61 6.53 10.83
N TRP A 551 20.93 5.78 9.96
CA TRP A 551 20.41 6.30 8.69
C TRP A 551 19.09 7.05 8.92
N THR A 552 18.69 7.90 7.98
CA THR A 552 17.54 8.78 8.19
C THR A 552 16.30 8.24 7.49
N ARG A 553 16.29 8.21 6.15
CA ARG A 553 15.11 7.76 5.40
C ARG A 553 15.42 7.39 3.96
N GLY A 554 14.65 6.48 3.42
CA GLY A 554 14.76 6.13 2.01
C GLY A 554 14.18 4.76 1.69
N PHE A 555 14.78 4.09 0.72
CA PHE A 555 14.32 2.81 0.20
C PHE A 555 15.44 1.78 0.17
N VAL A 556 15.08 0.50 0.29
CA VAL A 556 16.05 -0.61 0.25
C VAL A 556 15.64 -1.66 -0.77
N TRP A 557 16.61 -2.19 -1.49
CA TRP A 557 16.44 -3.33 -2.39
C TRP A 557 17.40 -4.45 -2.02
N VAL A 558 16.92 -5.69 -2.12
CA VAL A 558 17.75 -6.90 -2.05
C VAL A 558 17.56 -7.67 -3.34
N ASN A 559 18.64 -7.94 -4.07
CA ASN A 559 18.61 -8.63 -5.36
C ASN A 559 17.57 -8.04 -6.36
N GLY A 560 17.44 -6.71 -6.39
CA GLY A 560 16.48 -5.99 -7.23
C GLY A 560 15.04 -5.95 -6.71
N PHE A 561 14.71 -6.67 -5.63
CA PHE A 561 13.39 -6.62 -5.00
C PHE A 561 13.31 -5.46 -4.00
N CYS A 562 12.38 -4.52 -4.22
CA CYS A 562 12.22 -3.35 -3.35
C CYS A 562 11.47 -3.72 -2.06
N LEU A 563 12.20 -3.71 -0.94
CA LEU A 563 11.64 -3.99 0.39
C LEU A 563 10.68 -2.90 0.88
N GLY A 564 10.80 -1.69 0.34
CA GLY A 564 9.99 -0.54 0.72
C GLY A 564 10.78 0.52 1.49
N ARG A 565 10.06 1.37 2.22
CA ARG A 565 10.61 2.55 2.89
C ARG A 565 11.14 2.22 4.27
N TYR A 566 12.26 2.81 4.65
CA TYR A 566 12.65 2.94 6.06
C TYR A 566 12.63 4.41 6.47
N TRP A 567 12.39 4.66 7.75
CA TRP A 567 12.50 5.98 8.32
C TRP A 567 12.81 5.89 9.82
N SER A 568 13.86 6.58 10.25
CA SER A 568 14.36 6.58 11.63
C SER A 568 13.40 7.15 12.68
N VAL A 569 12.31 7.80 12.26
CA VAL A 569 11.27 8.29 13.18
C VAL A 569 10.43 7.15 13.80
N GLY A 570 10.55 5.93 13.28
CA GLY A 570 9.80 4.77 13.77
C GLY A 570 8.29 4.87 13.48
N PRO A 571 7.46 3.98 14.03
CA PRO A 571 7.84 2.94 15.00
C PRO A 571 8.58 1.75 14.38
N GLN A 572 8.48 1.56 13.06
CA GLN A 572 9.16 0.47 12.37
C GLN A 572 10.68 0.72 12.28
N GLU A 573 11.48 -0.21 12.81
CA GLU A 573 12.95 -0.15 12.72
C GLU A 573 13.57 -1.22 11.82
N THR A 574 12.79 -2.24 11.44
CA THR A 574 13.26 -3.40 10.67
C THR A 574 12.41 -3.57 9.42
N LEU A 575 13.05 -3.80 8.28
CA LEU A 575 12.42 -4.20 7.03
C LEU A 575 12.40 -5.72 6.92
N TYR A 576 11.22 -6.27 6.61
CA TYR A 576 11.06 -7.70 6.30
C TYR A 576 11.73 -8.03 4.97
N VAL A 577 12.56 -9.07 4.96
CA VAL A 577 13.16 -9.62 3.73
C VAL A 577 12.57 -11.02 3.50
N PRO A 578 11.76 -11.23 2.44
CA PRO A 578 11.25 -12.55 2.11
C PRO A 578 12.40 -13.52 1.79
N GLY A 579 12.35 -14.74 2.32
CA GLY A 579 13.32 -15.80 2.01
C GLY A 579 13.54 -16.04 0.51
N PRO A 580 12.49 -16.10 -0.33
CA PRO A 580 12.62 -16.26 -1.79
C PRO A 580 13.42 -15.16 -2.49
N VAL A 581 13.59 -13.99 -1.87
CA VAL A 581 14.41 -12.90 -2.41
C VAL A 581 15.90 -13.15 -2.17
N LEU A 582 16.27 -14.02 -1.23
CA LEU A 582 17.65 -14.32 -0.88
C LEU A 582 18.21 -15.48 -1.72
N HIS A 583 19.50 -15.39 -2.05
CA HIS A 583 20.25 -16.41 -2.75
C HIS A 583 21.27 -17.09 -1.80
N GLU A 584 21.58 -18.37 -2.04
CA GLU A 584 22.63 -19.10 -1.28
C GLU A 584 24.04 -18.51 -1.48
N GLY A 585 24.24 -17.71 -2.54
CA GLY A 585 25.49 -17.07 -2.90
C GLY A 585 25.58 -15.59 -2.49
N PRO A 586 26.36 -14.77 -3.21
CA PRO A 586 26.38 -13.34 -2.99
C PRO A 586 25.00 -12.74 -3.29
N ASN A 587 24.51 -11.94 -2.36
CA ASN A 587 23.32 -11.14 -2.45
C ASN A 587 23.73 -9.68 -2.61
N GLU A 588 23.00 -8.97 -3.44
CA GLU A 588 23.17 -7.55 -3.67
C GLU A 588 22.21 -6.74 -2.79
N LEU A 589 22.73 -5.65 -2.23
CA LEU A 589 21.97 -4.70 -1.42
C LEU A 589 22.11 -3.30 -2.01
N TRP A 590 20.98 -2.62 -2.21
CA TRP A 590 20.96 -1.19 -2.52
C TRP A 590 20.19 -0.41 -1.46
N VAL A 591 20.71 0.76 -1.10
CA VAL A 591 20.04 1.70 -0.20
C VAL A 591 20.01 3.07 -0.87
N LEU A 592 18.83 3.55 -1.23
CA LEU A 592 18.63 4.93 -1.67
C LEU A 592 18.32 5.76 -0.43
N GLU A 593 19.27 6.60 0.03
CA GLU A 593 19.09 7.50 1.17
C GLU A 593 18.82 8.93 0.70
N LEU A 594 17.79 9.54 1.27
CA LEU A 594 17.19 10.75 0.76
C LEU A 594 17.44 11.98 1.63
N GLU A 595 17.89 11.81 2.88
CA GLU A 595 18.06 12.92 3.82
C GLU A 595 19.43 12.96 4.49
N GLY A 596 19.95 11.82 4.96
CA GLY A 596 21.28 11.72 5.53
C GLY A 596 21.63 10.31 6.00
N ALA A 597 22.63 9.70 5.37
CA ALA A 597 23.09 8.35 5.68
C ALA A 597 23.77 8.28 7.05
N GLY A 598 23.69 7.10 7.67
CA GLY A 598 24.52 6.76 8.84
C GLY A 598 25.95 6.38 8.42
N GLU A 599 26.60 5.60 9.28
CA GLU A 599 27.80 4.87 8.84
C GLU A 599 27.43 3.88 7.72
N ALA A 600 28.36 3.64 6.80
CA ALA A 600 28.14 2.86 5.57
C ALA A 600 28.03 1.35 5.79
N TRP A 601 27.08 0.94 6.63
CA TRP A 601 26.73 -0.45 6.88
C TRP A 601 25.25 -0.58 7.24
N VAL A 602 24.70 -1.77 7.02
CA VAL A 602 23.38 -2.18 7.51
C VAL A 602 23.48 -3.45 8.36
N GLU A 603 22.48 -3.71 9.18
CA GLU A 603 22.38 -4.93 9.98
C GLU A 603 21.39 -5.90 9.32
N LEU A 604 21.82 -7.14 9.09
CA LEU A 604 20.96 -8.23 8.62
C LEU A 604 20.88 -9.32 9.70
N GLY A 605 19.68 -9.63 10.17
CA GLY A 605 19.46 -10.62 11.23
C GLY A 605 18.26 -11.54 10.97
N PRO A 606 17.87 -12.35 11.95
CA PRO A 606 16.69 -13.22 11.83
C PRO A 606 15.40 -12.43 11.57
N GLY A 607 15.39 -11.14 11.90
CA GLY A 607 14.21 -10.30 11.92
C GLY A 607 13.41 -10.54 13.20
N ALA A 608 12.77 -9.48 13.66
CA ALA A 608 11.76 -9.53 14.70
C ALA A 608 10.51 -8.88 14.11
N PRO A 609 9.31 -9.36 14.48
CA PRO A 609 8.12 -8.60 14.13
C PRO A 609 8.29 -7.20 14.73
N VAL A 610 7.67 -6.19 14.12
CA VAL A 610 7.55 -4.88 14.75
C VAL A 610 6.76 -5.10 16.04
N ARG A 611 7.44 -5.41 17.15
CA ARG A 611 6.81 -5.60 18.45
C ARG A 611 6.54 -4.22 19.02
N SER A 612 5.35 -3.77 18.69
CA SER A 612 4.59 -2.73 19.32
C SER A 612 4.49 -2.95 20.85
N GLY A 613 5.09 -2.05 21.62
CA GLY A 613 4.67 -1.77 23.00
C GLY A 613 5.17 -2.64 24.16
N THR A 614 6.11 -3.60 24.01
CA THR A 614 6.74 -4.19 25.21
C THR A 614 7.95 -3.33 25.60
N PRO A 615 7.99 -2.69 26.80
CA PRO A 615 9.19 -2.01 27.26
C PRO A 615 10.31 -3.05 27.30
N GLN A 616 11.45 -2.75 26.68
CA GLN A 616 12.67 -3.46 27.02
C GLN A 616 12.95 -3.19 28.49
N LEU A 617 12.80 -4.23 29.33
CA LEU A 617 13.22 -4.21 30.74
C LEU A 617 14.74 -4.20 30.84
#